data_AF-A0A381VLI7-F1
#
_entry.id   AF-A0A381VLI7-F1
#
_cell.length_a   1.000
_cell.length_b   1.000
_cell.length_c   1.000
_cell.angle_alpha   90.00
_cell.angle_beta   90.00
_cell.angle_gamma   90.00
#
_symmetry.space_group_name_H-M   'P 1'
#
loop_
_entity.id
_entity.type
_entity.pdbx_description
1 polymer ?
#
loop_
_entity_poly.entity_id
_entity_poly.type
_entity_poly.pdbx_seq_one_letter_code
_entity_poly.pdbx_strand_id
1 'polypeptide(L)' 'MAEYTKSEALDWARENIRGQWSTLMTPFTPGDEIDELGLRKNIQHVRSLGSRGAGCTWGMGEFWTLTQEERLRV' A
#
# COMPACT_ATOMS: atom_id res chain seq x y z
N MET A 1 23.23 1.92 2.48
CA MET A 1 22.92 2.67 1.25
C MET A 1 22.48 1.66 0.20
N ALA A 2 21.63 2.06 -0.75
CA ALA A 2 21.20 1.16 -1.82
C ALA A 2 22.37 0.75 -2.71
N GLU A 3 22.40 -0.51 -3.16
CA GLU A 3 23.48 -1.09 -3.99
C GLU A 3 23.29 -0.83 -5.51
N TYR A 4 22.40 0.09 -5.88
CA TYR A 4 22.05 0.39 -7.27
C TYR A 4 22.04 1.90 -7.54
N THR A 5 22.33 2.25 -8.78
CA THR A 5 22.23 3.61 -9.29
C THR A 5 20.77 4.00 -9.55
N LYS A 6 20.54 5.31 -9.66
CA LYS A 6 19.21 5.85 -10.01
C LYS A 6 18.71 5.33 -11.37
N SER A 7 19.59 5.17 -12.35
CA SER A 7 19.24 4.64 -13.68
C SER A 7 18.82 3.18 -13.62
N GLU A 8 19.55 2.34 -12.89
CA GLU A 8 19.20 0.92 -12.72
C GLU A 8 17.85 0.75 -12.04
N ALA A 9 17.54 1.56 -11.03
CA ALA A 9 16.22 1.57 -10.38
C ALA A 9 15.09 1.97 -11.35
N LEU A 10 15.33 2.95 -12.22
CA LEU A 10 14.37 3.41 -13.22
C LEU A 10 14.12 2.36 -14.29
N ASP A 11 15.16 1.68 -14.77
CA ASP A 11 15.02 0.64 -15.78
C ASP A 11 14.28 -0.57 -15.22
N TRP A 12 14.62 -1.00 -14.00
CA TRP A 12 13.85 -2.02 -13.30
C TRP A 12 12.37 -1.64 -13.14
N ALA A 13 12.09 -0.40 -12.74
CA ALA A 13 10.70 0.07 -12.57
C ALA A 13 9.92 0.04 -13.88
N ARG A 14 10.53 0.47 -15.00
CA ARG A 14 9.89 0.43 -16.34
C ARG A 14 9.58 -0.98 -16.79
N GLU A 15 10.37 -1.97 -16.39
CA GLU A 15 10.16 -3.37 -16.72
C GLU A 15 9.10 -4.03 -15.82
N ASN A 16 9.09 -3.71 -14.53
CA ASN A 16 8.37 -4.47 -13.51
C ASN A 16 7.08 -3.79 -12.98
N ILE A 17 7.03 -2.45 -12.92
CA ILE A 17 5.87 -1.71 -12.43
C ILE A 17 4.85 -1.55 -13.58
N ARG A 18 4.13 -2.65 -13.86
CA ARG A 18 3.15 -2.74 -14.95
C ARG A 18 1.84 -3.38 -14.48
N GLY A 19 0.80 -3.26 -15.30
CA GLY A 19 -0.52 -3.84 -15.05
C GLY A 19 -1.41 -2.96 -14.17
N GLN A 20 -2.49 -3.54 -13.64
CA GLN A 20 -3.43 -2.83 -12.77
C GLN A 20 -2.85 -2.70 -11.36
N TRP A 21 -2.91 -1.49 -10.82
CA TRP A 21 -2.54 -1.17 -9.45
C TRP A 21 -3.76 -0.67 -8.71
N SER A 22 -3.94 -1.15 -7.49
CA SER A 22 -5.10 -0.82 -6.66
C SER A 22 -4.73 0.16 -5.55
N THR A 23 -5.67 0.99 -5.13
CA THR A 23 -5.50 1.82 -3.94
C THR A 23 -6.22 1.17 -2.77
N LEU A 24 -5.50 0.92 -1.68
CA LEU A 24 -6.03 0.31 -0.48
C LEU A 24 -6.66 1.36 0.42
N MET A 25 -7.76 0.99 1.05
CA MET A 25 -8.40 1.73 2.13
C MET A 25 -7.77 1.28 3.46
N THR A 26 -7.67 2.19 4.42
CA THR A 26 -7.27 1.87 5.80
C THR A 26 -8.53 1.52 6.59
N PRO A 27 -8.78 0.26 6.94
CA PRO A 27 -9.97 -0.09 7.71
C PRO A 27 -9.76 0.26 9.19
N PHE A 28 -10.85 0.65 9.84
CA PHE A 28 -10.91 0.94 11.27
C PHE A 28 -11.87 -0.02 11.96
N THR A 29 -11.58 -0.32 13.22
CA THR A 29 -12.46 -1.06 14.12
C THR A 29 -13.62 -0.14 14.58
N PRO A 30 -14.70 -0.70 15.15
CA PRO A 30 -15.74 0.13 15.78
C PRO A 30 -15.25 1.03 16.92
N GLY A 31 -14.07 0.76 17.47
CA GLY A 31 -13.40 1.57 18.48
C GLY A 31 -12.51 2.68 17.93
N ASP A 32 -12.55 2.93 16.61
CA ASP A 32 -11.74 3.94 15.91
C ASP A 32 -10.22 3.66 15.91
N GLU A 33 -9.83 2.40 16.08
CA GLU A 33 -8.45 1.93 15.94
C GLU A 33 -8.22 1.30 14.57
N ILE A 34 -6.99 1.37 14.05
CA ILE A 34 -6.63 0.68 12.79
C ILE A 34 -6.87 -0.83 12.89
N ASP A 35 -7.63 -1.39 11.94
CA ASP A 35 -7.83 -2.82 11.80
C ASP A 35 -6.76 -3.46 10.90
N GLU A 36 -5.59 -3.75 11.48
CA GLU A 36 -4.49 -4.39 10.76
C GLU A 36 -4.86 -5.76 10.18
N LEU A 37 -5.72 -6.52 10.86
CA LEU A 37 -6.15 -7.83 10.41
C LEU A 37 -7.07 -7.72 9.19
N GLY A 38 -8.01 -6.76 9.23
CA GLY A 38 -8.86 -6.39 8.10
C GLY A 38 -8.04 -5.92 6.91
N LEU A 39 -7.03 -5.08 7.15
CA LEU A 39 -6.13 -4.58 6.10
C LEU A 39 -5.40 -5.74 5.40
N ARG A 40 -4.83 -6.68 6.15
CA ARG A 40 -4.16 -7.87 5.59
C ARG A 40 -5.10 -8.74 4.76
N LYS A 41 -6.35 -8.93 5.23
CA LYS A 41 -7.38 -9.66 4.47
C LYS A 41 -7.73 -8.95 3.16
N ASN A 42 -7.90 -7.62 3.21
CA ASN A 42 -8.19 -6.82 2.02
C ASN A 42 -7.04 -6.88 1.01
N ILE A 43 -5.78 -6.79 1.46
CA ILE A 43 -4.60 -6.96 0.60
C ILE A 43 -4.60 -8.32 -0.08
N GLN A 44 -4.86 -9.39 0.67
CA GLN A 44 -4.92 -10.76 0.12
C GLN A 44 -6.03 -10.90 -0.92
N HIS A 45 -7.21 -10.32 -0.65
CA HIS A 45 -8.34 -10.33 -1.58
C HIS A 45 -8.06 -9.53 -2.85
N VAL A 46 -7.59 -8.29 -2.73
CA VAL A 46 -7.24 -7.45 -3.89
C VAL A 46 -6.18 -8.13 -4.75
N ARG A 47 -5.18 -8.76 -4.13
CA ARG A 47 -4.18 -9.54 -4.85
C ARG A 47 -4.80 -10.75 -5.57
N SER A 48 -5.77 -11.44 -4.98
CA SER A 48 -6.43 -12.59 -5.64
C SER A 48 -7.31 -12.18 -6.82
N LEU A 49 -7.77 -10.92 -6.88
CA LEU A 49 -8.47 -10.35 -8.03
C LEU A 49 -7.56 -10.04 -9.24
N GLY A 50 -6.24 -10.17 -9.08
CA GLY A 50 -5.26 -10.02 -10.18
C GLY A 50 -4.52 -8.68 -10.21
N SER A 51 -4.66 -7.85 -9.18
CA SER A 51 -3.87 -6.62 -9.04
C SER A 51 -2.37 -6.93 -8.98
N ARG A 52 -1.57 -6.18 -9.74
CA ARG A 52 -0.11 -6.35 -9.85
C ARG A 52 0.66 -5.54 -8.81
N GLY A 53 0.01 -4.56 -8.21
CA GLY A 53 0.53 -3.79 -7.09
C GLY A 53 -0.59 -3.07 -6.37
N ALA A 54 -0.23 -2.47 -5.24
CA ALA A 54 -1.15 -1.67 -4.47
C ALA A 54 -0.42 -0.49 -3.80
N GLY A 55 -1.12 0.64 -3.65
CA GLY A 55 -0.69 1.75 -2.81
C GLY A 55 -1.51 1.77 -1.51
N CYS A 56 -0.84 2.00 -0.38
CA CYS A 56 -1.45 2.26 0.93
C CYS A 56 -1.19 3.72 1.35
N THR A 57 -1.89 4.21 2.38
CA THR A 57 -1.65 5.53 3.01
C THR A 57 -1.64 6.73 2.07
N TRP A 58 -2.36 6.64 0.94
CA TRP A 58 -2.66 7.77 0.05
C TRP A 58 -3.98 8.43 0.44
N GLY A 59 -4.53 9.28 -0.44
CA GLY A 59 -5.82 9.91 -0.18
C GLY A 59 -6.94 8.89 0.14
N MET A 60 -7.06 7.83 -0.67
CA MET A 60 -8.01 6.75 -0.37
C MET A 60 -7.65 5.98 0.92
N GLY A 61 -6.39 6.00 1.35
CA GLY A 61 -5.95 5.40 2.61
C GLY A 61 -6.08 6.32 3.82
N GLU A 62 -6.79 7.45 3.68
CA GLU A 62 -7.10 8.40 4.76
C GLU A 62 -5.87 8.95 5.49
N PHE A 63 -4.77 9.19 4.78
CA PHE A 63 -3.53 9.65 5.41
C PHE A 63 -3.70 10.90 6.27
N TRP A 64 -4.67 11.76 5.95
CA TRP A 64 -4.97 13.00 6.68
C TRP A 64 -5.59 12.77 8.06
N THR A 65 -6.22 11.62 8.32
CA THR A 65 -6.77 11.27 9.66
C THR A 65 -5.77 10.50 10.52
N LEU A 66 -4.75 9.92 9.91
CA LEU A 66 -3.74 9.12 10.61
C LEU A 66 -2.64 9.97 11.23
N THR A 67 -2.30 9.65 12.48
CA THR A 67 -1.04 10.06 13.13
C THR A 67 0.18 9.50 12.41
N GLN A 68 1.37 10.02 12.71
CA GLN A 68 2.61 9.48 12.12
C GLN A 68 2.85 8.01 12.50
N GLU A 69 2.57 7.64 13.75
CA GLU A 69 2.78 6.26 14.19
C GLU A 69 1.86 5.29 13.45
N GLU A 70 0.60 5.69 13.26
CA GLU A 70 -0.39 4.93 12.50
C GLU A 70 0.01 4.74 11.04
N ARG A 71 0.52 5.78 10.38
CA ARG A 71 1.02 5.69 9.00
C ARG A 71 2.19 4.72 8.84
N LEU A 72 2.96 4.46 9.91
CA LEU A 72 4.05 3.49 9.89
C LEU A 72 3.59 2.05 10.16
N ARG A 73 2.37 1.85 10.69
CA ARG A 73 1.79 0.53 10.96
C ARG A 73 1.02 -0.05 9.76
N VAL A 74 0.44 0.82 8.92
CA VAL A 74 -0.29 0.48 7.68
C VAL A 74 0.67 0.07 6.56
#